data_AF-A0A0F3H256-F1
#
_entry.id   AF-A0A0F3H256-F1
#
_cell.length_a   1.000
_cell.length_b   1.000
_cell.length_c   1.000
_cell.angle_alpha   90.00
_cell.angle_beta   90.00
_cell.angle_gamma   90.00
#
_symmetry.space_group_name_H-M   'P 1'
#
loop_
_entity.id
_entity.type
_entity.pdbx_description
1 polymer ?
#
loop_
_entity_poly.entity_id
_entity_poly.type
_entity_poly.pdbx_seq_one_letter_code
_entity_poly.pdbx_strand_id
1 'polypeptide(L)'
;FGTFLDDNQRLAPFESMPQNHMQPAYRIPDTPGACVAAGTSPKHTIPINRMNTKSIVVEPEGNATLKSGAAVEIMGIAFSGGYSIKDVLVSMDNGKTWAAAELGKDKGRYSWAQWKFTWKPTKQD
;
A
#
# COMPACT_ATOMS: atom_id res chain seq x y z
N PHE A 1 21.70 -0.12 -10.01
CA PHE A 1 21.09 1.15 -10.45
C PHE A 1 22.15 1.92 -11.21
N GLY A 2 22.20 1.77 -12.53
CA GLY A 2 23.17 2.45 -13.38
C GLY A 2 22.56 3.72 -13.96
N THR A 3 23.31 4.82 -13.95
CA THR A 3 22.95 6.06 -14.63
C THR A 3 23.19 5.84 -16.13
N PHE A 4 22.15 5.98 -16.95
CA PHE A 4 22.30 5.92 -18.41
C PHE A 4 22.64 7.31 -18.90
N LEU A 5 23.88 7.46 -19.37
CA LEU A 5 24.36 8.68 -20.00
C LEU A 5 24.27 8.52 -21.52
N ASP A 6 23.94 9.61 -22.21
CA ASP A 6 24.03 9.65 -23.67
C ASP A 6 25.51 9.62 -24.14
N ASP A 7 25.73 9.54 -25.46
CA ASP A 7 27.07 9.52 -26.05
C ASP A 7 27.90 10.79 -25.72
N ASN A 8 27.26 11.84 -25.19
CA ASN A 8 27.86 13.08 -24.72
C ASN A 8 27.93 13.19 -23.18
N GLN A 9 27.76 12.08 -22.46
CA GLN A 9 27.83 12.02 -21.00
C GLN A 9 26.79 12.87 -20.27
N ARG A 10 25.64 13.17 -20.90
CA ARG A 10 24.50 13.85 -20.27
C ARG A 10 23.48 12.82 -19.79
N LEU A 11 22.69 13.18 -18.77
CA LEU A 11 21.54 12.38 -18.37
C LEU A 11 20.61 12.24 -19.58
N ALA A 12 20.45 11.01 -20.05
CA ALA A 12 19.60 10.76 -21.19
C ALA A 12 18.13 11.05 -20.79
N PRO A 13 17.31 11.65 -21.69
CA PRO A 13 15.91 11.93 -21.41
C PRO A 13 15.20 10.67 -20.93
N PHE A 14 14.19 10.82 -20.06
CA PHE A 14 13.40 9.67 -19.56
C PHE A 14 12.87 8.75 -20.69
N GLU A 15 12.70 9.29 -21.89
CA GLU A 15 12.31 8.59 -23.13
C GLU A 15 13.34 7.57 -23.66
N SER A 16 14.60 7.61 -23.19
CA SER A 16 15.68 6.74 -23.68
C SER A 16 15.95 5.52 -22.79
N MET A 17 15.13 5.25 -21.77
CA MET A 17 15.26 4.02 -20.98
C MET A 17 14.88 2.80 -21.84
N PRO A 18 15.57 1.65 -21.70
CA PRO A 18 15.30 0.47 -22.51
C PRO A 18 13.81 0.06 -22.42
N GLN A 19 13.19 -0.05 -23.59
CA GLN A 19 11.75 -0.11 -23.86
C GLN A 19 10.95 -1.08 -22.97
N ASN A 20 11.56 -2.15 -22.45
CA ASN A 20 10.88 -3.31 -21.87
C ASN A 20 10.31 -3.13 -20.45
N HIS A 21 10.76 -2.12 -19.68
CA HIS A 21 10.30 -1.91 -18.29
C HIS A 21 9.04 -1.04 -18.17
N MET A 22 8.68 -0.28 -19.21
CA MET A 22 7.49 0.58 -19.24
C MET A 22 6.55 0.24 -20.40
N GLN A 23 7.06 -0.51 -21.39
CA GLN A 23 6.31 -1.04 -22.51
C GLN A 23 6.72 -2.50 -22.79
N PRO A 24 5.89 -3.50 -22.47
CA PRO A 24 4.47 -3.39 -22.12
C PRO A 24 4.17 -3.33 -20.60
N ALA A 25 5.18 -3.45 -19.74
CA ALA A 25 4.98 -3.64 -18.30
C ALA A 25 4.56 -2.37 -17.52
N TYR A 26 4.04 -2.55 -16.30
CA TYR A 26 3.69 -1.48 -15.35
C TYR A 26 2.70 -0.44 -15.89
N ARG A 27 1.68 -0.89 -16.62
CA ARG A 27 0.58 -0.06 -17.10
C ARG A 27 -0.73 -0.37 -16.35
N ILE A 28 -1.54 0.65 -16.16
CA ILE A 28 -2.86 0.56 -15.51
C ILE A 28 -3.95 1.05 -16.48
N PRO A 29 -5.20 0.57 -16.36
CA PRO A 29 -6.35 1.13 -17.09
C PRO A 29 -6.44 2.64 -16.88
N ASP A 30 -6.68 3.38 -17.96
CA ASP A 30 -6.92 4.83 -17.88
C ASP A 30 -8.36 5.11 -17.44
N THR A 31 -8.64 4.80 -16.18
CA THR A 31 -9.94 5.00 -15.52
C THR A 31 -9.72 5.57 -14.12
N PRO A 32 -10.68 6.30 -13.52
CA PRO A 32 -10.51 6.90 -12.19
C PRO A 32 -10.11 5.91 -11.08
N GLY A 33 -10.50 4.64 -11.20
CA GLY A 33 -10.16 3.57 -10.25
C GLY A 33 -8.99 2.68 -10.67
N ALA A 34 -8.35 2.96 -11.81
CA ALA A 34 -7.33 2.11 -12.41
C ALA A 34 -7.75 0.63 -12.55
N CYS A 35 -9.04 0.39 -12.85
CA CYS A 35 -9.65 -0.94 -12.90
C CYS A 35 -10.61 -1.08 -14.09
N VAL A 36 -10.94 -2.34 -14.41
CA VAL A 36 -11.93 -2.75 -15.41
C VAL A 36 -12.75 -3.93 -14.86
N ALA A 37 -13.85 -4.28 -15.54
CA ALA A 37 -14.64 -5.45 -15.16
C ALA A 37 -13.80 -6.73 -15.19
N ALA A 38 -14.02 -7.63 -14.23
CA ALA A 38 -13.30 -8.89 -14.15
C ALA A 38 -13.44 -9.69 -15.46
N GLY A 39 -12.32 -10.23 -15.96
CA GLY A 39 -12.28 -10.97 -17.22
C GLY A 39 -12.23 -10.11 -18.49
N THR A 40 -12.19 -8.78 -18.37
CA THR A 40 -12.07 -7.87 -19.53
C THR A 40 -10.69 -7.21 -19.61
N SER A 41 -10.30 -6.82 -20.82
CA SER A 41 -9.05 -6.08 -21.06
C SER A 41 -9.30 -4.57 -21.14
N PRO A 42 -8.42 -3.72 -20.60
CA PRO A 42 -8.51 -2.29 -20.76
C PRO A 42 -8.30 -1.88 -22.22
N LYS A 43 -9.17 -1.01 -22.74
CA LYS A 43 -9.05 -0.44 -24.10
C LYS A 43 -7.87 0.51 -24.23
N HIS A 44 -7.59 1.26 -23.16
CA HIS A 44 -6.49 2.22 -23.06
C HIS A 44 -5.80 2.05 -21.71
N THR A 45 -4.48 2.20 -21.72
CA THR A 45 -3.66 2.10 -20.52
C THR A 45 -2.65 3.23 -20.47
N ILE A 46 -2.25 3.63 -19.26
CA ILE A 46 -1.20 4.61 -18.98
C ILE A 46 -0.12 3.97 -18.09
N PRO A 47 1.14 4.46 -18.13
CA PRO A 47 2.14 4.05 -17.16
C PRO A 47 1.65 4.29 -15.73
N ILE A 48 1.91 3.34 -14.82
CA ILE A 48 1.57 3.48 -13.41
C ILE A 48 2.28 4.71 -12.81
N ASN A 49 1.59 5.44 -11.96
CA ASN A 49 2.08 6.71 -11.42
C ASN A 49 1.93 6.79 -9.89
N ARG A 50 1.04 7.65 -9.39
CA ARG A 50 0.81 7.83 -7.96
C ARG A 50 0.17 6.58 -7.36
N MET A 51 0.70 6.11 -6.24
CA MET A 51 0.11 5.01 -5.50
C MET A 51 -1.19 5.42 -4.80
N ASN A 52 -2.20 4.55 -4.85
CA ASN A 52 -3.38 4.67 -3.99
C ASN A 52 -3.01 4.46 -2.53
N THR A 53 -3.86 4.97 -1.62
CA THR A 53 -3.74 4.71 -0.19
C THR A 53 -3.91 3.21 0.10
N LYS A 54 -3.01 2.65 0.88
CA LYS A 54 -3.02 1.25 1.30
C LYS A 54 -2.64 1.13 2.78
N SER A 55 -3.08 0.05 3.40
CA SER A 55 -2.68 -0.36 4.75
C SER A 55 -2.52 -1.88 4.79
N ILE A 56 -1.59 -2.36 5.62
CA ILE A 56 -1.27 -3.78 5.79
C ILE A 56 -1.07 -4.06 7.28
N VAL A 57 -1.70 -5.13 7.78
CA VAL A 57 -1.40 -5.70 9.10
C VAL A 57 -0.10 -6.48 8.98
N VAL A 58 0.86 -6.17 9.83
CA VAL A 58 2.18 -6.82 9.86
C VAL A 58 2.25 -7.82 11.01
N GLU A 59 1.72 -7.44 12.18
CA GLU A 59 1.63 -8.30 13.35
C GLU A 59 0.21 -8.26 13.92
N PRO A 60 -0.31 -9.37 14.44
CA PRO A 60 0.27 -10.71 14.37
C PRO A 60 0.24 -11.26 12.93
N GLU A 61 1.11 -12.23 12.63
CA GLU A 61 1.06 -12.97 11.35
C GLU A 61 -0.31 -13.62 11.11
N GLY A 62 -0.65 -13.83 9.83
CA GLY A 62 -1.86 -14.53 9.44
C GLY A 62 -1.97 -15.91 10.09
N ASN A 63 -3.13 -16.22 10.68
CA ASN A 63 -3.41 -17.47 11.41
C ASN A 63 -2.60 -17.66 12.70
N ALA A 64 -2.02 -16.60 13.28
CA ALA A 64 -1.39 -16.68 14.59
C ALA A 64 -2.38 -17.18 15.67
N THR A 65 -1.91 -18.09 16.53
CA THR A 65 -2.69 -18.54 17.69
C THR A 65 -2.49 -17.55 18.83
N LEU A 66 -3.58 -16.88 19.22
CA LEU A 66 -3.57 -15.89 20.30
C LEU A 66 -4.14 -16.48 21.58
N LYS A 67 -3.52 -16.14 22.72
CA LYS A 67 -4.03 -16.54 24.03
C LYS A 67 -5.29 -15.73 24.36
N SER A 68 -6.41 -16.43 24.52
CA SER A 68 -7.67 -15.81 24.98
C SER A 68 -7.46 -15.03 26.29
N GLY A 69 -8.05 -13.83 26.35
CA GLY A 69 -8.01 -12.92 27.50
C GLY A 69 -6.71 -12.13 27.66
N ALA A 70 -5.63 -12.49 26.95
CA ALA A 70 -4.39 -11.73 26.95
C ALA A 70 -4.52 -10.53 25.99
N ALA A 71 -3.95 -9.39 26.36
CA ALA A 71 -3.85 -8.26 25.43
C ALA A 71 -2.86 -8.62 24.31
N VAL A 72 -3.24 -8.28 23.08
CA VAL A 72 -2.45 -8.46 21.86
C VAL A 72 -2.36 -7.11 21.18
N GLU A 73 -1.16 -6.75 20.73
CA GLU A 73 -0.95 -5.57 19.91
C GLU A 73 -1.02 -5.97 18.44
N ILE A 74 -1.99 -5.42 17.72
CA ILE A 74 -2.10 -5.53 16.27
C ILE A 74 -1.35 -4.33 15.69
N MET A 75 -0.37 -4.58 14.84
CA MET A 75 0.50 -3.56 14.28
C MET A 75 0.50 -3.62 12.76
N GLY A 76 0.75 -2.48 12.14
CA GLY A 76 0.91 -2.44 10.71
C GLY A 76 1.49 -1.16 10.18
N ILE A 77 1.41 -1.02 8.86
CA ILE A 77 1.85 0.16 8.12
C ILE A 77 0.74 0.64 7.19
N ALA A 78 0.68 1.95 6.99
CA ALA A 78 -0.16 2.60 6.00
C ALA A 78 0.65 3.60 5.18
N PHE A 79 0.34 3.74 3.90
CA PHE A 79 1.05 4.64 2.99
C PHE A 79 0.17 5.09 1.84
N SER A 80 0.57 6.18 1.20
CA SER A 80 -0.08 6.70 -0.01
C SER A 80 0.97 7.25 -0.98
N GLY A 81 0.56 7.61 -2.19
CA GLY A 81 1.43 8.24 -3.19
C GLY A 81 1.78 9.72 -2.95
N GLY A 82 1.78 10.19 -1.70
CA GLY A 82 2.27 11.53 -1.34
C GLY A 82 1.34 12.39 -0.48
N TYR A 83 0.25 11.83 0.02
CA TYR A 83 -0.59 12.44 1.05
C TYR A 83 -0.30 11.79 2.42
N SER A 84 -0.36 12.57 3.50
CA SER A 84 -0.26 12.01 4.84
C SER A 84 -1.45 11.11 5.18
N ILE A 85 -1.20 10.04 5.94
CA ILE A 85 -2.25 9.18 6.48
C ILE A 85 -2.92 9.92 7.65
N LYS A 86 -4.22 10.16 7.54
CA LYS A 86 -5.01 10.82 8.58
C LYS A 86 -5.35 9.88 9.72
N ASP A 87 -5.79 8.68 9.39
CA ASP A 87 -6.31 7.69 10.31
C ASP A 87 -6.20 6.27 9.73
N VAL A 88 -6.14 5.28 10.62
CA VAL A 88 -6.28 3.86 10.30
C VAL A 88 -7.36 3.30 11.21
N LEU A 89 -8.33 2.63 10.61
CA LEU A 89 -9.41 1.95 11.34
C LEU A 89 -9.19 0.44 11.27
N VAL A 90 -9.37 -0.24 12.40
CA VAL A 90 -9.23 -1.68 12.55
C VAL A 90 -10.59 -2.27 12.89
N SER A 91 -10.91 -3.39 12.24
CA SER A 91 -12.11 -4.19 12.52
C SER A 91 -11.69 -5.57 13.01
N MET A 92 -12.40 -6.06 14.03
CA MET A 92 -12.23 -7.40 14.59
C MET A 92 -13.41 -8.33 14.28
N ASP A 93 -14.36 -7.88 13.45
CA ASP A 93 -15.64 -8.56 13.19
C ASP A 93 -15.99 -8.60 11.70
N ASN A 94 -14.97 -8.75 10.85
CA ASN A 94 -15.08 -8.79 9.39
C ASN A 94 -15.72 -7.54 8.78
N GLY A 95 -15.35 -6.37 9.29
CA GLY A 95 -15.71 -5.07 8.73
C GLY A 95 -17.09 -4.54 9.16
N LYS A 96 -17.73 -5.14 10.16
CA LYS A 96 -19.04 -4.68 10.66
C LYS A 96 -18.87 -3.46 11.57
N THR A 97 -17.86 -3.48 12.44
CA THR A 97 -17.49 -2.36 13.31
C THR A 97 -16.01 -2.01 13.17
N TRP A 98 -15.70 -0.75 13.50
CA TRP A 98 -14.39 -0.15 13.25
C TRP A 98 -13.97 0.67 14.45
N ALA A 99 -12.71 0.54 14.85
CA ALA A 99 -12.09 1.33 15.92
C ALA A 99 -10.80 1.98 15.41
N ALA A 100 -10.49 3.17 15.92
CA ALA A 100 -9.28 3.88 15.52
C ALA A 100 -8.02 3.23 16.10
N ALA A 101 -7.00 3.06 15.25
CA ALA A 101 -5.65 2.70 15.67
C ALA A 101 -4.86 3.95 16.07
N GLU A 102 -3.84 3.75 16.91
CA GLU A 102 -2.86 4.77 17.23
C GLU A 102 -1.83 4.85 16.10
N LEU A 103 -1.70 6.02 15.47
CA LEU A 103 -0.64 6.29 14.51
C LEU A 103 0.67 6.61 15.24
N GLY A 104 1.77 6.04 14.74
CA GLY A 104 3.11 6.37 15.17
C GLY A 104 3.55 7.77 14.75
N LYS A 105 4.80 8.12 15.08
CA LYS A 105 5.36 9.43 14.74
C LYS A 105 5.37 9.67 13.23
N ASP A 106 4.87 10.82 12.79
CA ASP A 106 4.95 11.25 11.40
C ASP A 106 6.42 11.44 10.99
N LYS A 107 6.82 10.73 9.93
CA LYS A 107 8.17 10.77 9.32
C LYS A 107 8.15 11.45 7.95
N GLY A 108 7.05 12.07 7.56
CA GLY A 108 6.85 12.81 6.31
C GLY A 108 5.88 12.12 5.34
N ARG A 109 5.30 12.92 4.43
CA ARG A 109 4.20 12.52 3.52
C ARG A 109 4.45 11.36 2.56
N TYR A 110 5.72 10.95 2.39
CA TYR A 110 6.10 9.79 1.56
C TYR A 110 6.63 8.62 2.42
N SER A 111 6.76 8.80 3.73
CA SER A 111 7.12 7.72 4.65
C SER A 111 5.90 6.85 4.94
N TRP A 112 6.15 5.61 5.37
CA TRP A 112 5.08 4.76 5.89
C TRP A 112 4.68 5.24 7.29
N ALA A 113 3.38 5.37 7.52
CA ALA A 113 2.82 5.58 8.84
C ALA A 113 2.68 4.22 9.53
N GLN A 114 3.47 3.99 10.58
CA GLN A 114 3.25 2.85 11.47
C GLN A 114 1.98 3.09 12.28
N TRP A 115 1.25 2.03 12.58
CA TRP A 115 0.07 2.09 13.44
C TRP A 115 0.00 0.87 14.35
N LYS A 116 -0.67 1.01 15.49
CA LYS A 116 -0.92 -0.07 16.44
C LYS A 116 -2.32 0.01 17.04
N PHE A 117 -2.87 -1.13 17.40
CA PHE A 117 -4.18 -1.27 18.01
C PHE A 117 -4.15 -2.40 19.05
N THR A 118 -4.45 -2.07 20.31
CA THR A 118 -4.48 -3.08 21.38
C THR A 118 -5.86 -3.73 21.45
N TRP A 119 -5.90 -5.05 21.37
CA TRP A 119 -7.10 -5.85 21.46
C TRP A 119 -6.98 -6.97 22.48
N LYS A 120 -8.09 -7.40 23.06
CA LYS A 120 -8.16 -8.56 23.96
C LYS A 120 -9.10 -9.60 23.35
N PRO A 121 -8.58 -10.66 22.68
CA PRO A 121 -9.41 -11.75 22.20
C PRO A 121 -10.20 -12.39 23.33
N THR A 122 -11.50 -12.55 23.13
CA THR A 122 -12.32 -13.49 23.89
C THR A 122 -12.36 -14.81 23.13
N LYS A 123 -12.52 -15.92 23.84
CA LYS A 123 -12.75 -17.21 23.20
C LYS A 123 -13.99 -17.08 22.31
N GLN A 124 -13.84 -17.45 21.05
CA GLN A 124 -14.95 -17.51 20.11
C GLN A 124 -15.63 -18.88 20.31
N ASP A 125 -16.94 -18.87 20.52
CA ASP A 125 -17.76 -20.08 20.71
C ASP A 125 -17.86 -20.93 19.42
#